data_AF-A0A9E6ULT8-F1
#
_entry.id   AF-A0A9E6ULT8-F1
#
_cell.length_a   1.000
_cell.length_b   1.000
_cell.length_c   1.000
_cell.angle_alpha   90.00
_cell.angle_beta   90.00
_cell.angle_gamma   90.00
#
_symmetry.space_group_name_H-M   'P 1'
#
loop_
_entity.id
_entity.type
_entity.pdbx_description
1 polymer ?
#
loop_
_entity_poly.entity_id
_entity_poly.type
_entity_poly.pdbx_seq_one_letter_code
_entity_poly.pdbx_strand_id
1 'polypeptide(L)'
;MKNAPKSPHYELVRDSAYFDEGWYATQVDPDLLAKKRVDFVQHFLNVGGRNGLAPSRGFVSAAYLASNIDVARAGHNPLVHFLTEGEATGRKAIGEDDLAGAGFPDMLRREERRAVAQLVASPLFDVKFFRKTYSDLRKSRLHPALYYVRHGLDEQLHPSAAFDAEQYLDDNPDAAERGLAPLLHYVRFGEAAGVLVMRLSDEKAEAVAVARAERRPATTPQAPARASERAPETAPVFVDVALAGPLFGGTVAAATAVRQAPRRGPDVTPEEARALELIRSSPLFDAVWYLMEHREAARLAMDPALHYLRHGAPDGLKPSIYFDPAFYLESGEGGVENPLLHYLTVGRSQGRKPRERLAIDEPLAAV
;
A
#
# COMPACT_ATOMS: atom_id res chain seq x y z
N MET A 1 -16.83 -23.08 10.51
CA MET A 1 -16.26 -21.74 10.35
C MET A 1 -17.35 -20.76 10.76
N LYS A 2 -17.20 -20.04 11.88
CA LYS A 2 -18.11 -18.96 12.29
C LYS A 2 -17.44 -17.64 11.89
N ASN A 3 -18.21 -16.72 11.32
CA ASN A 3 -17.75 -15.43 10.82
C ASN A 3 -17.26 -14.56 11.97
N ALA A 4 -16.18 -13.79 11.74
CA ALA A 4 -15.72 -12.74 12.65
C ALA A 4 -16.85 -11.74 12.95
N PRO A 5 -16.86 -11.08 14.13
CA PRO A 5 -17.84 -10.04 14.42
C PRO A 5 -17.75 -8.95 13.34
N LYS A 6 -18.91 -8.60 12.78
CA LYS A 6 -19.02 -7.57 11.75
C LYS A 6 -18.75 -6.20 12.36
N SER A 7 -18.17 -5.30 11.56
CA SER A 7 -17.99 -3.89 11.93
C SER A 7 -19.32 -3.25 12.34
N PRO A 8 -19.34 -2.31 13.30
CA PRO A 8 -20.56 -1.55 13.64
C PRO A 8 -21.15 -0.78 12.44
N HIS A 9 -20.32 -0.49 11.43
CA HIS A 9 -20.75 0.19 10.19
C HIS A 9 -21.14 -0.78 9.06
N TYR A 10 -21.25 -2.08 9.35
CA TYR A 10 -21.52 -3.09 8.33
C TYR A 10 -22.86 -2.87 7.62
N GLU A 11 -23.95 -2.78 8.40
CA GLU A 11 -25.29 -2.59 7.86
C GLU A 11 -25.39 -1.23 7.15
N LEU A 12 -24.78 -0.19 7.70
CA LEU A 12 -24.70 1.15 7.10
C LEU A 12 -24.12 1.10 5.68
N VAL A 13 -23.00 0.41 5.49
CA VAL A 13 -22.38 0.29 4.16
C VAL A 13 -23.16 -0.66 3.26
N ARG A 14 -23.56 -1.83 3.76
CA ARG A 14 -24.30 -2.84 2.98
C ARG A 14 -25.59 -2.28 2.41
N ASP A 15 -26.33 -1.52 3.21
CA ASP A 15 -27.66 -1.02 2.83
C ASP A 15 -27.59 0.34 2.11
N SER A 16 -26.39 0.90 1.93
CA SER A 16 -26.19 2.14 1.20
C SER A 16 -26.31 1.95 -0.31
N ALA A 17 -26.76 3.00 -1.02
CA ALA A 17 -26.73 3.03 -2.48
C ALA A 17 -25.31 3.06 -3.09
N TYR A 18 -24.28 3.13 -2.25
CA TYR A 18 -22.88 3.32 -2.66
C TYR A 18 -22.02 2.05 -2.51
N PHE A 19 -22.60 0.92 -2.11
CA PHE A 19 -21.93 -0.37 -2.10
C PHE A 19 -22.58 -1.33 -3.10
N ASP A 20 -21.82 -1.71 -4.12
CA ASP A 20 -22.18 -2.72 -5.10
C ASP A 20 -21.19 -3.88 -4.97
N GLU A 21 -21.67 -5.01 -4.47
CA GLU A 21 -20.85 -6.19 -4.20
C GLU A 21 -20.20 -6.74 -5.47
N GLY A 22 -20.94 -6.79 -6.58
CA GLY A 22 -20.45 -7.30 -7.86
C GLY A 22 -19.35 -6.40 -8.43
N TRP A 23 -19.59 -5.09 -8.40
CA TRP A 23 -18.59 -4.09 -8.79
C TRP A 23 -17.35 -4.16 -7.91
N TYR A 24 -17.52 -4.20 -6.60
CA TYR A 24 -16.42 -4.22 -5.65
C TYR A 24 -15.55 -5.46 -5.82
N ALA A 25 -16.16 -6.63 -6.05
CA ALA A 25 -15.45 -7.88 -6.29
C ALA A 25 -14.49 -7.79 -7.49
N THR A 26 -14.82 -7.03 -8.54
CA THR A 26 -13.93 -6.85 -9.72
C THR A 26 -12.60 -6.18 -9.40
N GLN A 27 -12.51 -5.46 -8.27
CA GLN A 27 -11.30 -4.74 -7.84
C GLN A 27 -10.48 -5.53 -6.80
N VAL A 28 -11.09 -6.56 -6.21
CA VAL A 28 -10.46 -7.41 -5.21
C VAL A 28 -9.54 -8.41 -5.91
N ASP A 29 -8.48 -8.78 -5.21
CA ASP A 29 -7.47 -9.70 -5.73
C ASP A 29 -8.09 -11.06 -6.14
N PRO A 30 -7.86 -11.56 -7.37
CA PRO A 30 -8.39 -12.85 -7.80
C PRO A 30 -8.03 -14.02 -6.86
N ASP A 31 -6.85 -14.00 -6.24
CA ASP A 31 -6.45 -15.04 -5.29
C ASP A 31 -7.24 -14.98 -3.98
N LEU A 32 -7.72 -13.78 -3.62
CA LEU A 32 -8.63 -13.61 -2.50
C LEU A 32 -10.05 -14.07 -2.88
N LEU A 33 -10.50 -13.83 -4.12
CA LEU A 33 -11.78 -14.28 -4.65
C LEU A 33 -11.88 -15.81 -4.77
N ALA A 34 -10.77 -16.48 -5.08
CA ALA A 34 -10.68 -17.94 -5.20
C ALA A 34 -10.86 -18.67 -3.84
N LYS A 35 -10.77 -17.95 -2.72
CA LYS A 35 -11.00 -18.49 -1.37
C LYS A 35 -12.49 -18.47 -1.03
N LYS A 36 -12.97 -19.46 -0.26
CA LYS A 36 -14.40 -19.57 0.13
C LYS A 36 -14.91 -18.26 0.77
N ARG A 37 -15.98 -17.71 0.17
CA ARG A 37 -16.87 -16.63 0.68
C ARG A 37 -16.15 -15.48 1.38
N VAL A 38 -15.53 -14.60 0.60
CA VAL A 38 -15.10 -13.27 1.06
C VAL A 38 -16.34 -12.44 1.41
N ASP A 39 -16.37 -11.87 2.61
CA ASP A 39 -17.36 -10.86 2.97
C ASP A 39 -16.87 -9.50 2.47
N PHE A 40 -17.37 -9.07 1.31
CA PHE A 40 -16.87 -7.88 0.61
C PHE A 40 -17.13 -6.58 1.36
N VAL A 41 -18.27 -6.46 2.05
CA VAL A 41 -18.56 -5.30 2.91
C VAL A 41 -17.54 -5.22 4.03
N GLN A 42 -17.26 -6.35 4.69
CA GLN A 42 -16.26 -6.38 5.77
C GLN A 42 -14.85 -6.11 5.25
N HIS A 43 -14.48 -6.66 4.09
CA HIS A 43 -13.20 -6.39 3.44
C HIS A 43 -13.05 -4.91 3.08
N PHE A 44 -14.10 -4.29 2.55
CA PHE A 44 -14.11 -2.86 2.25
C PHE A 44 -13.92 -2.01 3.51
N LEU A 45 -14.64 -2.33 4.59
CA LEU A 45 -14.56 -1.60 5.85
C LEU A 45 -13.15 -1.66 6.47
N ASN A 46 -12.50 -2.83 6.42
CA ASN A 46 -11.22 -3.04 7.08
C ASN A 46 -10.02 -2.61 6.22
N VAL A 47 -10.10 -2.83 4.90
CA VAL A 47 -8.93 -2.73 4.00
C VAL A 47 -9.26 -1.86 2.80
N GLY A 48 -10.32 -2.20 2.08
CA GLY A 48 -10.56 -1.64 0.74
C GLY A 48 -10.74 -0.14 0.68
N GLY A 49 -11.58 0.41 1.55
CA GLY A 49 -11.90 1.85 1.54
C GLY A 49 -10.66 2.71 1.79
N ARG A 50 -9.85 2.35 2.80
CA ARG A 50 -8.60 3.05 3.10
C ARG A 50 -7.54 2.88 2.02
N ASN A 51 -7.56 1.76 1.31
CA ASN A 51 -6.69 1.51 0.15
C ASN A 51 -7.26 2.09 -1.17
N GLY A 52 -8.28 2.95 -1.11
CA GLY A 52 -8.77 3.67 -2.27
C GLY A 52 -9.68 2.87 -3.20
N LEU A 53 -10.04 1.62 -2.87
CA LEU A 53 -10.95 0.81 -3.69
C LEU A 53 -12.36 1.41 -3.71
N ALA A 54 -13.03 1.34 -4.85
CA ALA A 54 -14.36 1.92 -5.04
C ALA A 54 -15.45 0.92 -4.63
N PRO A 55 -16.24 1.17 -3.58
CA PRO A 55 -17.35 0.29 -3.19
C PRO A 55 -18.45 0.21 -4.26
N SER A 56 -18.58 1.20 -5.14
CA SER A 56 -19.48 1.17 -6.29
C SER A 56 -18.99 2.12 -7.38
N ARG A 57 -19.68 2.17 -8.53
CA ARG A 57 -19.44 3.21 -9.56
C ARG A 57 -19.77 4.62 -9.07
N GLY A 58 -20.68 4.76 -8.11
CA GLY A 58 -21.10 6.05 -7.56
C GLY A 58 -20.16 6.58 -6.46
N PHE A 59 -19.13 5.83 -6.07
CA PHE A 59 -18.21 6.24 -5.02
C PHE A 59 -16.81 5.66 -5.23
N VAL A 60 -15.85 6.51 -5.53
CA VAL A 60 -14.43 6.18 -5.68
C VAL A 60 -13.66 6.66 -4.46
N SER A 61 -13.33 5.74 -3.55
CA SER A 61 -12.66 6.04 -2.28
C SER A 61 -11.38 6.86 -2.44
N ALA A 62 -10.53 6.53 -3.42
CA ALA A 62 -9.30 7.29 -3.66
C ALA A 62 -9.55 8.76 -4.02
N ALA A 63 -10.55 9.03 -4.87
CA ALA A 63 -10.89 10.39 -5.28
C ALA A 63 -11.55 11.17 -4.14
N TYR A 64 -12.43 10.51 -3.36
CA TYR A 64 -13.02 11.10 -2.17
C TYR A 64 -11.95 11.50 -1.14
N LEU A 65 -11.03 10.59 -0.81
CA LEU A 65 -9.93 10.86 0.14
C LEU A 65 -9.01 11.98 -0.36
N ALA A 66 -8.72 12.02 -1.66
CA ALA A 66 -7.89 13.07 -2.24
C ALA A 66 -8.53 14.47 -2.16
N SER A 67 -9.86 14.52 -2.29
CA SER A 67 -10.63 15.77 -2.15
C SER A 67 -10.93 16.13 -0.68
N ASN A 68 -10.79 15.16 0.23
CA ASN A 68 -11.12 15.26 1.66
C ASN A 68 -9.92 14.76 2.49
N ILE A 69 -8.78 15.45 2.34
CA ILE A 69 -7.49 15.01 2.90
C ILE A 69 -7.52 14.89 4.43
N ASP A 70 -8.38 15.64 5.11
CA ASP A 70 -8.61 15.54 6.54
C ASP A 70 -9.14 14.14 6.94
N VAL A 71 -10.05 13.57 6.14
CA VAL A 71 -10.60 12.22 6.32
C VAL A 71 -9.50 11.17 6.12
N ALA A 72 -8.65 11.37 5.11
CA ALA A 72 -7.52 10.50 4.84
C ALA A 72 -6.50 10.48 5.98
N ARG A 73 -6.13 11.67 6.48
CA ARG A 73 -5.17 11.82 7.59
C ARG A 73 -5.70 11.30 8.91
N ALA A 74 -7.02 11.39 9.14
CA ALA A 74 -7.67 10.79 10.30
C ALA A 74 -7.82 9.26 10.18
N GLY A 75 -7.52 8.68 9.02
CA GLY A 75 -7.62 7.23 8.80
C GLY A 75 -9.06 6.71 8.80
N HIS A 76 -10.05 7.55 8.55
CA HIS A 76 -11.45 7.13 8.50
C HIS A 76 -11.75 6.34 7.22
N ASN A 77 -12.71 5.42 7.29
CA ASN A 77 -13.23 4.79 6.08
C ASN A 77 -14.02 5.84 5.28
N PRO A 78 -13.71 6.06 3.99
CA PRO A 78 -14.25 7.20 3.25
C PRO A 78 -15.76 7.11 3.04
N LEU A 79 -16.30 5.92 2.77
CA LEU A 79 -17.75 5.78 2.58
C LEU A 79 -18.48 5.88 3.92
N VAL A 80 -17.94 5.31 5.00
CA VAL A 80 -18.54 5.48 6.34
C VAL A 80 -18.60 6.95 6.70
N HIS A 81 -17.48 7.68 6.59
CA HIS A 81 -17.43 9.11 6.87
C HIS A 81 -18.42 9.90 6.00
N PHE A 82 -18.52 9.57 4.70
CA PHE A 82 -19.49 10.23 3.83
C PHE A 82 -20.93 10.03 4.31
N LEU A 83 -21.32 8.79 4.64
CA LEU A 83 -22.67 8.44 5.07
C LEU A 83 -23.02 8.97 6.46
N THR A 84 -22.06 9.15 7.36
CA THR A 84 -22.32 9.62 8.73
C THR A 84 -22.22 11.13 8.88
N GLU A 85 -21.32 11.78 8.14
CA GLU A 85 -20.95 13.19 8.35
C GLU A 85 -20.83 13.97 7.03
N GLY A 86 -20.25 13.36 6.01
CA GLY A 86 -19.90 14.03 4.77
C GLY A 86 -21.10 14.60 4.03
N GLU A 87 -22.17 13.82 3.87
CA GLU A 87 -23.38 14.27 3.18
C GLU A 87 -24.04 15.46 3.90
N ALA A 88 -24.18 15.37 5.23
CA ALA A 88 -24.75 16.43 6.04
C ALA A 88 -23.89 17.72 6.04
N THR A 89 -22.57 17.58 5.89
CA THR A 89 -21.62 18.72 5.78
C THR A 89 -21.45 19.23 4.35
N GLY A 90 -22.24 18.73 3.39
CA GLY A 90 -22.21 19.19 1.99
C GLY A 90 -21.04 18.66 1.17
N ARG A 91 -20.30 17.66 1.66
CA ARG A 91 -19.31 16.95 0.85
C ARG A 91 -20.04 16.16 -0.23
N LYS A 92 -19.41 15.99 -1.39
CA LYS A 92 -19.97 15.23 -2.51
C LYS A 92 -19.39 13.82 -2.54
N ALA A 93 -20.22 12.83 -2.84
CA ALA A 93 -19.74 11.57 -3.37
C ALA A 93 -19.07 11.84 -4.73
N ILE A 94 -17.96 11.16 -5.00
CA ILE A 94 -17.27 11.26 -6.28
C ILE A 94 -17.34 9.88 -6.91
N GLY A 95 -18.19 9.70 -7.91
CA GLY A 95 -18.28 8.48 -8.70
C GLY A 95 -17.28 8.45 -9.86
N GLU A 96 -17.29 7.36 -10.62
CA GLU A 96 -16.48 7.21 -11.85
C GLU A 96 -16.81 8.33 -12.85
N ASP A 97 -18.08 8.72 -12.97
CA ASP A 97 -18.53 9.77 -13.90
C ASP A 97 -18.13 11.20 -13.45
N ASP A 98 -17.76 11.37 -12.17
CA ASP A 98 -17.34 12.66 -11.59
C ASP A 98 -15.80 12.85 -11.61
N LEU A 99 -15.03 11.81 -11.94
CA LEU A 99 -13.56 11.80 -11.81
C LEU A 99 -12.88 12.93 -12.57
N ALA A 100 -13.32 13.20 -13.80
CA ALA A 100 -12.79 14.28 -14.62
C ALA A 100 -12.93 15.65 -13.93
N GLY A 101 -14.07 15.91 -13.29
CA GLY A 101 -14.30 17.14 -12.53
C GLY A 101 -13.41 17.25 -11.28
N ALA A 102 -12.99 16.13 -10.71
CA ALA A 102 -12.07 16.05 -9.59
C ALA A 102 -10.58 16.04 -10.00
N GLY A 103 -10.27 16.18 -11.31
CA GLY A 103 -8.90 16.18 -11.84
C GLY A 103 -8.33 14.78 -12.01
N PHE A 104 -9.15 13.74 -12.11
CA PHE A 104 -8.70 12.38 -12.41
C PHE A 104 -9.09 12.00 -13.85
N PRO A 105 -8.38 11.07 -14.50
CA PRO A 105 -8.85 10.49 -15.75
C PRO A 105 -10.17 9.74 -15.55
N ASP A 106 -10.86 9.46 -16.64
CA ASP A 106 -12.16 8.74 -16.65
C ASP A 106 -12.13 7.39 -15.92
N MET A 107 -10.94 6.79 -15.76
CA MET A 107 -10.75 5.62 -14.93
C MET A 107 -9.38 5.64 -14.26
N LEU A 108 -9.37 5.39 -12.94
CA LEU A 108 -8.15 5.12 -12.18
C LEU A 108 -7.84 3.62 -12.12
N ARG A 109 -6.58 3.26 -12.41
CA ARG A 109 -6.10 1.87 -12.22
C ARG A 109 -6.08 1.51 -10.73
N ARG A 110 -6.22 0.22 -10.41
CA ARG A 110 -6.22 -0.29 -9.02
C ARG A 110 -5.01 0.20 -8.22
N GLU A 111 -3.82 0.15 -8.83
CA GLU A 111 -2.58 0.60 -8.19
C GLU A 111 -2.53 2.11 -7.98
N GLU A 112 -3.06 2.89 -8.94
CA GLU A 112 -3.16 4.34 -8.83
C GLU A 112 -4.11 4.73 -7.69
N ARG A 113 -5.26 4.05 -7.56
CA ARG A 113 -6.20 4.27 -6.45
C ARG A 113 -5.52 4.07 -5.10
N ARG A 114 -4.79 2.96 -4.95
CA ARG A 114 -4.05 2.65 -3.72
C ARG A 114 -2.95 3.65 -3.44
N ALA A 115 -2.15 3.99 -4.46
CA ALA A 115 -1.06 4.95 -4.34
C ALA A 115 -1.58 6.34 -3.95
N VAL A 116 -2.64 6.83 -4.61
CA VAL A 116 -3.28 8.11 -4.27
C VAL A 116 -3.77 8.11 -2.82
N ALA A 117 -4.47 7.06 -2.38
CA ALA A 117 -4.99 6.98 -1.02
C ALA A 117 -3.86 6.98 0.04
N GLN A 118 -2.80 6.21 -0.19
CA GLN A 118 -1.61 6.17 0.68
C GLN A 118 -0.91 7.54 0.74
N LEU A 119 -0.77 8.19 -0.42
CA LEU A 119 -0.10 9.47 -0.54
C LEU A 119 -0.83 10.57 0.24
N VAL A 120 -2.14 10.70 0.06
CA VAL A 120 -2.94 11.77 0.71
C VAL A 120 -3.18 11.54 2.20
N ALA A 121 -3.09 10.28 2.66
CA ALA A 121 -3.07 9.97 4.08
C ALA A 121 -1.77 10.44 4.77
N SER A 122 -0.67 10.55 4.02
CA SER A 122 0.61 11.00 4.57
C SER A 122 0.60 12.51 4.87
N PRO A 123 1.08 12.95 6.06
CA PRO A 123 1.28 14.36 6.34
C PRO A 123 2.40 14.99 5.48
N LEU A 124 3.25 14.17 4.86
CA LEU A 124 4.38 14.60 4.02
C LEU A 124 3.95 14.93 2.58
N PHE A 125 2.69 14.69 2.22
CA PHE A 125 2.10 15.20 1.00
C PHE A 125 1.30 16.47 1.28
N ASP A 126 1.77 17.61 0.75
CA ASP A 126 1.10 18.90 0.86
C ASP A 126 0.58 19.33 -0.51
N VAL A 127 -0.72 19.15 -0.71
CA VAL A 127 -1.45 19.51 -1.94
C VAL A 127 -1.30 21.00 -2.27
N LYS A 128 -1.27 21.89 -1.27
CA LYS A 128 -1.18 23.34 -1.49
C LYS A 128 0.24 23.71 -1.94
N PHE A 129 1.25 23.20 -1.26
CA PHE A 129 2.64 23.32 -1.69
C PHE A 129 2.81 22.81 -3.12
N PHE A 130 2.38 21.57 -3.37
CA PHE A 130 2.56 20.91 -4.67
C PHE A 130 1.92 21.70 -5.83
N ARG A 131 0.69 22.20 -5.65
CA ARG A 131 0.01 23.05 -6.65
C ARG A 131 0.69 24.39 -6.87
N LYS A 132 1.29 24.97 -5.83
CA LYS A 132 2.00 26.25 -5.92
C LYS A 132 3.33 26.08 -6.64
N THR A 133 4.07 25.03 -6.29
CA THR A 133 5.42 24.74 -6.81
C THR A 133 5.40 24.25 -8.26
N TYR A 134 4.46 23.37 -8.62
CA TYR A 134 4.40 22.75 -9.94
C TYR A 134 3.27 23.35 -10.78
N SER A 135 3.49 24.57 -11.28
CA SER A 135 2.49 25.32 -12.06
C SER A 135 2.02 24.61 -13.34
N ASP A 136 2.86 23.74 -13.92
CA ASP A 136 2.54 22.90 -15.08
C ASP A 136 1.42 21.88 -14.80
N LEU A 137 1.11 21.59 -13.53
CA LEU A 137 -0.09 20.83 -13.15
C LEU A 137 -1.35 21.41 -13.78
N ARG A 138 -1.41 22.75 -13.89
CA ARG A 138 -2.56 23.45 -14.49
C ARG A 138 -2.78 23.08 -15.94
N LYS A 139 -1.71 22.72 -16.68
CA LYS A 139 -1.79 22.25 -18.06
C LYS A 139 -2.27 20.80 -18.12
N SER A 140 -1.78 19.96 -17.21
CA SER A 140 -2.12 18.52 -17.16
C SER A 140 -3.58 18.24 -16.78
N ARG A 141 -4.24 19.18 -16.08
CA ARG A 141 -5.55 18.99 -15.42
C ARG A 141 -5.61 17.81 -14.43
N LEU A 142 -4.48 17.18 -14.13
CA LEU A 142 -4.41 16.08 -13.18
C LEU A 142 -4.44 16.60 -11.74
N HIS A 143 -5.07 15.82 -10.87
CA HIS A 143 -5.05 16.01 -9.45
C HIS A 143 -3.60 15.88 -8.95
N PRO A 144 -3.12 16.78 -8.07
CA PRO A 144 -1.75 16.77 -7.54
C PRO A 144 -1.25 15.39 -7.10
N ALA A 145 -2.09 14.66 -6.35
CA ALA A 145 -1.75 13.32 -5.88
C ALA A 145 -1.50 12.35 -7.04
N LEU A 146 -2.37 12.32 -8.06
CA LEU A 146 -2.17 11.42 -9.20
C LEU A 146 -0.96 11.85 -10.05
N TYR A 147 -0.75 13.15 -10.24
CA TYR A 147 0.43 13.63 -10.96
C TYR A 147 1.72 13.15 -10.27
N TYR A 148 1.78 13.29 -8.95
CA TYR A 148 2.91 12.78 -8.18
C TYR A 148 3.10 11.26 -8.32
N VAL A 149 2.01 10.48 -8.25
CA VAL A 149 2.08 9.02 -8.46
C VAL A 149 2.69 8.67 -9.81
N ARG A 150 2.37 9.44 -10.87
CA ARG A 150 2.81 9.14 -12.25
C ARG A 150 4.17 9.72 -12.63
N HIS A 151 4.57 10.84 -12.04
CA HIS A 151 5.75 11.61 -12.48
C HIS A 151 6.75 11.89 -11.36
N GLY A 152 6.41 11.56 -10.11
CA GLY A 152 7.20 11.93 -8.93
C GLY A 152 8.61 11.33 -8.91
N LEU A 153 8.79 10.14 -9.50
CA LEU A 153 10.10 9.50 -9.66
C LEU A 153 10.91 10.17 -10.77
N ASP A 154 10.38 10.15 -12.00
CA ASP A 154 11.09 10.63 -13.21
C ASP A 154 11.46 12.11 -13.14
N GLU A 155 10.61 12.93 -12.52
CA GLU A 155 10.83 14.36 -12.35
C GLU A 155 11.40 14.75 -10.97
N GLN A 156 11.69 13.76 -10.11
CA GLN A 156 12.19 13.94 -8.73
C GLN A 156 11.39 14.99 -7.95
N LEU A 157 10.06 14.86 -7.96
CA LEU A 157 9.19 15.88 -7.40
C LEU A 157 9.22 15.87 -5.87
N HIS A 158 9.21 17.05 -5.26
CA HIS A 158 9.08 17.25 -3.82
C HIS A 158 7.59 17.30 -3.44
N PRO A 159 7.09 16.35 -2.65
CA PRO A 159 5.67 16.28 -2.29
C PRO A 159 5.26 17.33 -1.24
N SER A 160 6.24 17.88 -0.50
CA SER A 160 6.09 18.98 0.44
C SER A 160 7.45 19.62 0.72
N ALA A 161 7.46 20.77 1.42
CA ALA A 161 8.69 21.33 1.97
C ALA A 161 9.36 20.43 3.02
N ALA A 162 8.59 19.53 3.63
CA ALA A 162 9.09 18.63 4.67
C ALA A 162 9.68 17.32 4.11
N PHE A 163 9.79 17.17 2.79
CA PHE A 163 10.30 15.95 2.17
C PHE A 163 11.19 16.27 0.96
N ASP A 164 12.50 16.09 1.14
CA ASP A 164 13.48 16.18 0.06
C ASP A 164 13.50 14.88 -0.74
N ALA A 165 12.80 14.86 -1.87
CA ALA A 165 12.67 13.71 -2.75
C ALA A 165 13.96 13.34 -3.47
N GLU A 166 14.79 14.32 -3.82
CA GLU A 166 16.08 14.10 -4.49
C GLU A 166 17.03 13.40 -3.51
N GLN A 167 17.22 13.98 -2.32
CA GLN A 167 18.07 13.38 -1.29
C GLN A 167 17.56 12.00 -0.86
N TYR A 168 16.22 11.83 -0.77
CA TYR A 168 15.65 10.53 -0.44
C TYR A 168 15.99 9.46 -1.48
N LEU A 169 15.97 9.79 -2.78
CA LEU A 169 16.34 8.87 -3.84
C LEU A 169 17.82 8.52 -3.83
N ASP A 170 18.69 9.49 -3.53
CA ASP A 170 20.12 9.25 -3.37
C ASP A 170 20.42 8.25 -2.24
N ASP A 171 19.70 8.38 -1.12
CA ASP A 171 19.86 7.50 0.05
C ASP A 171 19.13 6.14 -0.10
N ASN A 172 18.16 6.04 -1.01
CA ASN A 172 17.29 4.88 -1.20
C ASN A 172 17.14 4.56 -2.70
N PRO A 173 18.21 4.12 -3.38
CA PRO A 173 18.19 3.83 -4.82
C PRO A 173 17.22 2.70 -5.19
N ASP A 174 16.88 1.83 -4.24
CA ASP A 174 15.88 0.76 -4.42
C ASP A 174 14.47 1.29 -4.73
N ALA A 175 14.19 2.56 -4.41
CA ALA A 175 12.96 3.23 -4.82
C ALA A 175 12.83 3.31 -6.35
N ALA A 176 13.94 3.61 -7.04
CA ALA A 176 13.98 3.71 -8.49
C ALA A 176 13.88 2.34 -9.16
N GLU A 177 14.56 1.32 -8.61
CA GLU A 177 14.48 -0.07 -9.09
C GLU A 177 13.05 -0.62 -9.03
N ARG A 178 12.29 -0.22 -7.98
CA ARG A 178 10.88 -0.58 -7.80
C ARG A 178 9.92 0.28 -8.61
N GLY A 179 10.40 1.33 -9.28
CA GLY A 179 9.58 2.28 -10.03
C GLY A 179 8.61 3.06 -9.14
N LEU A 180 8.98 3.34 -7.88
CA LEU A 180 8.10 4.02 -6.93
C LEU A 180 8.53 5.47 -6.71
N ALA A 181 7.54 6.37 -6.75
CA ALA A 181 7.77 7.76 -6.36
C ALA A 181 8.31 7.83 -4.91
N PRO A 182 9.22 8.78 -4.61
CA PRO A 182 9.97 8.82 -3.34
C PRO A 182 9.11 8.72 -2.09
N LEU A 183 8.03 9.50 -2.01
CA LEU A 183 7.14 9.45 -0.85
C LEU A 183 6.28 8.18 -0.80
N LEU A 184 5.93 7.58 -1.94
CA LEU A 184 5.26 6.27 -1.93
C LEU A 184 6.22 5.18 -1.43
N HIS A 185 7.48 5.25 -1.83
CA HIS A 185 8.51 4.36 -1.32
C HIS A 185 8.66 4.54 0.20
N TYR A 186 8.78 5.77 0.67
CA TYR A 186 8.85 6.07 2.09
C TYR A 186 7.61 5.56 2.87
N VAL A 187 6.39 5.85 2.42
CA VAL A 187 5.16 5.41 3.09
C VAL A 187 5.03 3.89 3.13
N ARG A 188 5.51 3.19 2.10
CA ARG A 188 5.43 1.72 2.04
C ARG A 188 6.55 1.03 2.81
N PHE A 189 7.71 1.68 2.95
CA PHE A 189 8.95 1.02 3.33
C PHE A 189 9.84 1.84 4.27
N GLY A 190 10.01 3.13 4.00
CA GLY A 190 10.93 4.01 4.73
C GLY A 190 10.45 4.41 6.14
N GLU A 191 9.17 4.71 6.32
CA GLU A 191 8.58 5.09 7.62
C GLU A 191 8.77 3.96 8.64
N ALA A 192 8.63 2.73 8.15
CA ALA A 192 8.83 1.49 8.90
C ALA A 192 10.27 1.28 9.36
N ALA A 193 11.20 1.56 8.45
CA ALA A 193 12.62 1.36 8.61
C ALA A 193 13.29 2.49 9.43
N GLY A 194 12.51 3.47 9.89
CA GLY A 194 13.03 4.61 10.66
C GLY A 194 13.93 5.52 9.84
N VAL A 195 13.76 5.55 8.51
CA VAL A 195 14.51 6.46 7.63
C VAL A 195 14.19 7.89 8.06
N LEU A 196 15.23 8.66 8.38
CA LEU A 196 15.08 10.07 8.74
C LEU A 196 14.53 10.83 7.54
N VAL A 197 13.36 11.46 7.72
CA VAL A 197 12.79 12.34 6.71
C VAL A 197 13.62 13.63 6.68
N MET A 198 14.35 13.83 5.59
CA MET A 198 15.09 15.08 5.35
C MET A 198 14.12 16.15 4.85
N ARG A 199 14.13 17.30 5.52
CA ARG A 199 13.37 18.48 5.12
C ARG A 199 14.18 19.27 4.11
N LEU A 200 13.50 19.93 3.16
CA LEU A 200 14.15 20.94 2.34
C LEU A 200 14.65 22.07 3.26
N SER A 201 15.87 22.55 3.04
CA SER A 201 16.30 23.82 3.61
C SER A 201 15.45 24.95 3.03
N ASP A 202 15.28 26.05 3.76
CA ASP A 202 14.50 27.21 3.27
C ASP A 202 15.06 27.72 1.93
N GLU A 203 16.39 27.76 1.80
CA GLU A 203 17.08 28.10 0.55
C GLU A 203 16.78 27.12 -0.59
N LYS A 204 16.78 25.79 -0.34
CA LYS A 204 16.46 24.79 -1.37
C LYS A 204 14.98 24.84 -1.74
N ALA A 205 14.08 25.07 -0.78
CA ALA A 205 12.65 25.22 -1.04
C ALA A 205 12.35 26.46 -1.89
N GLU A 206 13.02 27.58 -1.62
CA GLU A 206 12.94 28.80 -2.43
C GLU A 206 13.55 28.61 -3.81
N ALA A 207 14.73 27.98 -3.90
CA ALA A 207 15.38 27.68 -5.17
C ALA A 207 14.54 26.76 -6.07
N VAL A 208 13.90 25.72 -5.52
CA VAL A 208 12.97 24.86 -6.25
C VAL A 208 11.77 25.66 -6.80
N ALA A 209 11.24 26.58 -6.00
CA ALA A 209 10.13 27.43 -6.41
C ALA A 209 10.53 28.42 -7.53
N VAL A 210 11.72 29.02 -7.43
CA VAL A 210 12.27 29.98 -8.42
C VAL A 210 12.66 29.27 -9.72
N ALA A 211 13.45 28.19 -9.65
CA ALA A 211 13.95 27.47 -10.82
C ALA A 211 12.82 26.89 -11.69
N ARG A 212 11.70 26.47 -11.09
CA ARG A 212 10.52 26.01 -11.84
C ARG A 212 9.66 27.15 -12.38
N ALA A 213 9.64 28.33 -11.75
CA ALA A 213 8.98 29.51 -12.30
C ALA A 213 9.71 30.08 -13.53
N GLU A 214 11.03 29.91 -13.59
CA GLU A 214 11.89 30.44 -14.66
C GLU A 214 12.07 29.49 -15.85
N ARG A 215 11.71 28.20 -15.73
CA ARG A 215 11.68 27.27 -16.87
C ARG A 215 10.63 27.74 -17.89
N ARG A 216 11.06 28.50 -18.91
CA ARG A 216 10.40 28.55 -20.22
C ARG A 216 10.19 27.12 -20.72
N PRO A 217 9.10 26.81 -21.46
CA PRO A 217 8.85 25.45 -21.91
C PRO A 217 10.06 25.00 -22.72
N ALA A 218 10.81 24.06 -22.17
CA ALA A 218 11.84 23.38 -22.92
C ALA A 218 11.10 22.69 -24.07
N THR A 219 11.41 23.09 -25.29
CA THR A 219 11.18 22.25 -26.46
C THR A 219 11.74 20.89 -26.10
N THR A 220 10.87 19.88 -26.11
CA THR A 220 11.23 18.48 -25.92
C THR A 220 12.52 18.19 -26.69
N PRO A 221 13.62 17.77 -26.04
CA PRO A 221 14.74 17.24 -26.79
C PRO A 221 14.22 16.00 -27.50
N GLN A 222 14.14 16.06 -28.84
CA GLN A 222 14.03 14.85 -29.63
C GLN A 222 15.20 13.96 -29.24
N ALA A 223 14.89 12.75 -28.75
CA ALA A 223 15.87 11.70 -28.64
C ALA A 223 16.59 11.56 -30.01
N PRO A 224 17.92 11.44 -30.05
CA PRO A 224 18.61 11.28 -31.32
C PRO A 224 18.05 10.05 -32.04
N ALA A 225 17.64 10.26 -33.29
CA ALA A 225 17.13 9.22 -34.16
C ALA A 225 18.14 8.07 -34.21
N ARG A 226 17.83 6.95 -33.55
CA ARG A 226 18.55 5.71 -33.77
C ARG A 226 18.18 5.23 -35.17
N ALA A 227 19.22 5.07 -35.99
CA ALA A 227 19.13 4.53 -37.32
C ALA A 227 18.38 3.20 -37.31
N SER A 228 17.42 3.08 -38.23
CA SER A 228 16.68 1.88 -38.56
C SER A 228 17.65 0.81 -39.07
N GLU A 229 17.95 -0.19 -38.24
CA GLU A 229 18.31 -1.52 -38.72
C GLU A 229 17.17 -2.48 -38.38
N ARG A 230 16.58 -3.06 -39.43
CA ARG A 230 15.53 -4.08 -39.37
C ARG A 230 16.15 -5.44 -39.08
N ALA A 231 15.52 -6.16 -38.13
CA ALA A 231 15.15 -7.59 -38.13
C ALA A 231 15.42 -8.27 -36.76
N PRO A 232 14.73 -9.36 -36.38
CA PRO A 232 13.41 -9.85 -36.79
C PRO A 232 12.40 -9.91 -35.62
N GLU A 233 11.11 -9.98 -35.97
CA GLU A 233 10.02 -10.41 -35.08
C GLU A 233 10.31 -11.79 -34.48
N THR A 234 10.50 -11.86 -33.16
CA THR A 234 9.96 -12.90 -32.27
C THR A 234 10.28 -12.50 -30.82
N ALA A 235 9.33 -11.86 -30.14
CA ALA A 235 9.32 -11.79 -28.69
C ALA A 235 8.40 -12.91 -28.16
N PRO A 236 8.79 -13.67 -27.12
CA PRO A 236 7.98 -14.77 -26.62
C PRO A 236 6.72 -14.22 -25.96
N VAL A 237 5.58 -14.67 -26.46
CA VAL A 237 4.29 -14.63 -25.79
C VAL A 237 4.35 -15.62 -24.65
N PHE A 238 4.30 -15.17 -23.39
CA PHE A 238 3.98 -16.07 -22.29
C PHE A 238 2.47 -16.29 -22.27
N VAL A 239 2.07 -17.41 -22.86
CA VAL A 239 0.71 -17.93 -22.90
C VAL A 239 0.40 -18.63 -21.57
N ASP A 240 -0.84 -18.45 -21.12
CA ASP A 240 -1.54 -19.23 -20.11
C ASP A 240 -1.22 -20.73 -20.14
N VAL A 241 -0.98 -21.30 -18.96
CA VAL A 241 -1.16 -22.75 -18.76
C VAL A 241 -2.41 -22.96 -17.94
N ALA A 242 -3.53 -23.05 -18.65
CA ALA A 242 -4.69 -23.81 -18.20
C ALA A 242 -4.34 -25.30 -18.24
N LEU A 243 -4.55 -26.02 -17.13
CA LEU A 243 -4.64 -27.49 -17.13
C LEU A 243 -6.09 -27.89 -16.89
N ALA A 244 -6.65 -28.55 -17.89
CA ALA A 244 -8.02 -29.03 -17.95
C ALA A 244 -8.20 -30.42 -17.35
N GLY A 245 -9.29 -30.56 -16.57
CA GLY A 245 -10.17 -31.75 -16.53
C GLY A 245 -9.92 -32.85 -15.47
N PRO A 246 -10.93 -33.72 -15.17
CA PRO A 246 -12.20 -33.88 -15.87
C PRO A 246 -13.49 -33.66 -15.03
N LEU A 247 -14.55 -33.47 -15.83
CA LEU A 247 -15.98 -33.42 -15.56
C LEU A 247 -16.50 -34.57 -14.68
N PHE A 248 -17.45 -34.29 -13.78
CA PHE A 248 -18.64 -35.13 -13.58
C PHE A 248 -19.76 -34.31 -12.93
N GLY A 249 -20.95 -34.35 -13.55
CA GLY A 249 -22.16 -33.68 -13.08
C GLY A 249 -22.92 -34.46 -12.01
N GLY A 250 -23.94 -33.81 -11.43
CA GLY A 250 -24.91 -34.47 -10.57
C GLY A 250 -25.62 -33.51 -9.61
N THR A 251 -26.86 -33.14 -9.95
CA THR A 251 -27.85 -32.55 -9.06
C THR A 251 -28.22 -33.50 -7.91
N VAL A 252 -28.30 -33.05 -6.65
CA VAL A 252 -29.35 -33.51 -5.70
C VAL A 252 -29.62 -32.43 -4.63
N ALA A 253 -30.89 -32.12 -4.44
CA ALA A 253 -31.42 -31.39 -3.29
C ALA A 253 -31.59 -32.33 -2.08
N ALA A 254 -31.30 -31.87 -0.86
CA ALA A 254 -32.03 -32.26 0.37
C ALA A 254 -31.48 -31.53 1.60
N ALA A 255 -32.38 -30.87 2.32
CA ALA A 255 -32.18 -30.39 3.67
C ALA A 255 -32.14 -31.55 4.67
N THR A 256 -31.26 -31.51 5.69
CA THR A 256 -31.60 -31.98 7.04
C THR A 256 -30.70 -31.35 8.09
N ALA A 257 -31.31 -30.94 9.20
CA ALA A 257 -30.72 -30.26 10.33
C ALA A 257 -29.56 -31.02 10.98
N VAL A 258 -28.44 -30.32 11.24
CA VAL A 258 -27.44 -30.74 12.24
C VAL A 258 -27.48 -29.74 13.38
N ARG A 259 -27.97 -30.22 14.52
CA ARG A 259 -28.03 -29.56 15.82
C ARG A 259 -26.64 -29.03 16.20
N GLN A 260 -26.58 -27.77 16.62
CA GLN A 260 -25.36 -27.08 17.04
C GLN A 260 -24.77 -27.68 18.32
N ALA A 261 -23.47 -27.99 18.31
CA ALA A 261 -22.62 -28.01 19.50
C ALA A 261 -21.59 -26.85 19.37
N PRO A 262 -21.18 -26.21 20.47
CA PRO A 262 -20.34 -25.01 20.41
C PRO A 262 -18.91 -25.39 20.02
N ARG A 263 -18.41 -24.86 18.89
CA ARG A 263 -17.01 -25.01 18.47
C ARG A 263 -16.21 -23.76 18.88
N ARG A 264 -15.21 -23.95 19.76
CA ARG A 264 -14.21 -22.96 20.23
C ARG A 264 -13.23 -22.60 19.10
N GLY A 265 -12.78 -21.33 19.03
CA GLY A 265 -11.76 -20.85 18.08
C GLY A 265 -10.35 -21.32 18.42
N PRO A 266 -9.30 -20.95 17.64
CA PRO A 266 -7.92 -21.26 18.00
C PRO A 266 -7.61 -20.63 19.35
N ASP A 267 -7.05 -21.42 20.25
CA ASP A 267 -6.67 -20.98 21.59
C ASP A 267 -5.47 -20.05 21.44
N VAL A 268 -5.71 -18.74 21.52
CA VAL A 268 -4.68 -17.70 21.50
C VAL A 268 -4.65 -17.12 22.89
N THR A 269 -3.50 -17.22 23.56
CA THR A 269 -3.38 -16.70 24.92
C THR A 269 -3.48 -15.16 24.91
N PRO A 270 -3.87 -14.52 26.04
CA PRO A 270 -3.86 -13.06 26.12
C PRO A 270 -2.50 -12.43 25.83
N GLU A 271 -1.42 -13.17 26.08
CA GLU A 271 -0.05 -12.76 25.77
C GLU A 271 0.22 -12.80 24.26
N GLU A 272 -0.15 -13.89 23.59
CA GLU A 272 -0.07 -13.99 22.13
C GLU A 272 -0.91 -12.91 21.45
N ALA A 273 -2.11 -12.61 21.96
CA ALA A 273 -2.95 -11.55 21.40
C ALA A 273 -2.26 -10.17 21.40
N ARG A 274 -1.51 -9.84 22.47
CA ARG A 274 -0.73 -8.59 22.56
C ARG A 274 0.46 -8.61 21.61
N ALA A 275 1.19 -9.73 21.55
CA ALA A 275 2.31 -9.89 20.64
C ALA A 275 1.87 -9.78 19.17
N LEU A 276 0.72 -10.36 18.82
CA LEU A 276 0.13 -10.27 17.48
C LEU A 276 -0.21 -8.82 17.13
N GLU A 277 -0.78 -8.07 18.06
CA GLU A 277 -1.10 -6.67 17.80
C GLU A 277 0.17 -5.86 17.53
N LEU A 278 1.24 -6.09 18.32
CA LEU A 278 2.54 -5.44 18.09
C LEU A 278 3.16 -5.84 16.75
N ILE A 279 3.10 -7.12 16.37
CA ILE A 279 3.64 -7.59 15.09
C ILE A 279 2.81 -7.06 13.92
N ARG A 280 1.48 -7.09 13.99
CA ARG A 280 0.60 -6.61 12.91
C ARG A 280 0.67 -5.11 12.70
N SER A 281 0.77 -4.36 13.79
CA SER A 281 0.95 -2.90 13.74
C SER A 281 2.41 -2.52 13.48
N SER A 282 3.33 -3.48 13.59
CA SER A 282 4.73 -3.28 13.26
C SER A 282 4.92 -3.25 11.76
N PRO A 283 5.55 -2.19 11.25
CA PRO A 283 5.81 -2.06 9.83
C PRO A 283 7.07 -2.86 9.40
N LEU A 284 7.76 -3.49 10.36
CA LEU A 284 8.83 -4.49 10.12
C LEU A 284 8.27 -5.90 9.85
N PHE A 285 6.95 -6.06 9.88
CA PHE A 285 6.23 -7.26 9.47
C PHE A 285 5.36 -6.94 8.26
N ASP A 286 5.71 -7.47 7.08
CA ASP A 286 4.90 -7.33 5.87
C ASP A 286 4.18 -8.65 5.59
N ALA A 287 2.88 -8.69 5.90
CA ALA A 287 2.08 -9.90 5.73
C ALA A 287 2.01 -10.40 4.28
N VAL A 288 2.09 -9.50 3.28
CA VAL A 288 2.04 -9.89 1.86
C VAL A 288 3.39 -10.46 1.45
N TRP A 289 4.48 -9.74 1.75
CA TRP A 289 5.82 -10.21 1.46
C TRP A 289 6.14 -11.52 2.18
N TYR A 290 5.79 -11.63 3.46
CA TYR A 290 6.02 -12.82 4.28
C TYR A 290 5.34 -14.06 3.69
N LEU A 291 4.12 -13.94 3.17
CA LEU A 291 3.43 -15.05 2.52
C LEU A 291 3.97 -15.37 1.12
N MET A 292 4.49 -14.37 0.40
CA MET A 292 5.12 -14.58 -0.91
C MET A 292 6.45 -15.33 -0.77
N GLU A 293 7.25 -14.94 0.22
CA GLU A 293 8.56 -15.52 0.51
C GLU A 293 8.40 -16.92 1.14
N HIS A 294 7.53 -17.05 2.15
CA HIS A 294 7.33 -18.28 2.91
C HIS A 294 6.03 -18.98 2.49
N ARG A 295 5.99 -19.50 1.26
CA ARG A 295 4.78 -20.12 0.68
C ARG A 295 4.15 -21.25 1.53
N GLU A 296 4.93 -21.93 2.37
CA GLU A 296 4.40 -22.92 3.32
C GLU A 296 3.47 -22.30 4.37
N ALA A 297 3.77 -21.07 4.82
CA ALA A 297 2.91 -20.29 5.71
C ALA A 297 1.53 -20.03 5.08
N ALA A 298 1.49 -19.81 3.77
CA ALA A 298 0.26 -19.57 3.02
C ALA A 298 -0.64 -20.82 2.93
N ARG A 299 -0.06 -22.04 2.98
CA ARG A 299 -0.81 -23.30 2.88
C ARG A 299 -1.58 -23.65 4.17
N LEU A 300 -1.14 -23.15 5.32
CA LEU A 300 -1.76 -23.42 6.61
C LEU A 300 -3.01 -22.57 6.89
N ALA A 301 -3.35 -21.61 6.02
CA ALA A 301 -4.48 -20.69 6.16
C ALA A 301 -4.54 -19.98 7.54
N MET A 302 -3.37 -19.81 8.16
CA MET A 302 -3.19 -19.11 9.42
C MET A 302 -2.99 -17.62 9.15
N ASP A 303 -3.38 -16.77 10.11
CA ASP A 303 -3.01 -15.35 10.08
C ASP A 303 -1.48 -15.23 9.96
N PRO A 304 -0.92 -14.41 9.03
CA PRO A 304 0.52 -14.35 8.79
C PRO A 304 1.33 -13.95 10.01
N ALA A 305 0.82 -13.00 10.80
CA ALA A 305 1.47 -12.57 12.04
C ALA A 305 1.44 -13.68 13.10
N LEU A 306 0.35 -14.46 13.17
CA LEU A 306 0.25 -15.66 14.02
C LEU A 306 1.17 -16.78 13.57
N HIS A 307 1.28 -17.02 12.27
CA HIS A 307 2.24 -17.98 11.72
C HIS A 307 3.67 -17.56 12.05
N TYR A 308 4.00 -16.28 11.84
CA TYR A 308 5.30 -15.74 12.20
C TYR A 308 5.58 -15.85 13.70
N LEU A 309 4.62 -15.50 14.56
CA LEU A 309 4.78 -15.59 16.01
C LEU A 309 5.06 -17.02 16.49
N ARG A 310 4.36 -18.02 15.94
CA ARG A 310 4.41 -19.42 16.42
C ARG A 310 5.45 -20.30 15.72
N HIS A 311 5.79 -19.97 14.48
CA HIS A 311 6.65 -20.80 13.64
C HIS A 311 7.77 -19.98 13.02
N GLY A 312 7.45 -18.86 12.40
CA GLY A 312 8.43 -18.09 11.64
C GLY A 312 9.58 -17.53 12.47
N ALA A 313 9.32 -16.93 13.62
CA ALA A 313 10.35 -16.34 14.45
C ALA A 313 11.26 -17.40 15.10
N PRO A 314 10.74 -18.50 15.67
CA PRO A 314 11.58 -19.63 16.11
C PRO A 314 12.44 -20.23 15.00
N ASP A 315 11.91 -20.30 13.78
CA ASP A 315 12.62 -20.83 12.61
C ASP A 315 13.58 -19.80 11.96
N GLY A 316 13.69 -18.60 12.53
CA GLY A 316 14.55 -17.53 12.02
C GLY A 316 14.11 -16.92 10.68
N LEU A 317 12.85 -17.13 10.29
CA LEU A 317 12.30 -16.59 9.05
C LEU A 317 12.29 -15.07 9.09
N LYS A 318 12.59 -14.45 7.95
CA LYS A 318 12.49 -12.98 7.83
C LYS A 318 11.00 -12.58 7.84
N PRO A 319 10.57 -11.64 8.70
CA PRO A 319 9.20 -11.10 8.68
C PRO A 319 8.97 -10.04 7.60
N SER A 320 10.07 -9.43 7.13
CA SER A 320 10.13 -8.50 6.00
C SER A 320 11.58 -8.41 5.53
N ILE A 321 11.82 -7.73 4.41
CA ILE A 321 13.19 -7.37 3.96
C ILE A 321 13.86 -6.32 4.86
N TYR A 322 13.11 -5.66 5.75
CA TYR A 322 13.58 -4.58 6.60
C TYR A 322 14.02 -5.04 7.99
N PHE A 323 13.81 -6.32 8.30
CA PHE A 323 14.20 -6.92 9.56
C PHE A 323 14.90 -8.25 9.28
N ASP A 324 16.16 -8.33 9.66
CA ASP A 324 16.97 -9.53 9.53
C ASP A 324 17.18 -10.14 10.93
N PRO A 325 16.45 -11.23 11.26
CA PRO A 325 16.56 -11.89 12.55
C PRO A 325 17.98 -12.36 12.87
N ALA A 326 18.73 -12.83 11.87
CA ALA A 326 20.08 -13.36 12.07
C ALA A 326 21.03 -12.23 12.47
N PHE A 327 21.04 -11.12 11.72
CA PHE A 327 21.82 -9.92 12.07
C PHE A 327 21.45 -9.39 13.47
N TYR A 328 20.15 -9.31 13.75
CA TYR A 328 19.68 -8.77 15.01
C TYR A 328 20.15 -9.60 16.21
N LEU A 329 20.15 -10.93 16.09
CA LEU A 329 20.60 -11.85 17.12
C LEU A 329 22.13 -11.84 17.31
N GLU A 330 22.89 -11.73 16.22
CA GLU A 330 24.36 -11.63 16.26
C GLU A 330 24.84 -10.37 17.00
N SER A 331 24.03 -9.31 17.03
CA SER A 331 24.36 -8.04 17.68
C SER A 331 24.32 -8.03 19.22
N GLY A 332 24.09 -9.18 19.87
CA GLY A 332 24.35 -9.34 21.31
C GLY A 332 23.29 -10.05 22.15
N GLU A 333 22.32 -10.75 21.55
CA GLU A 333 21.29 -11.49 22.30
C GLU A 333 21.03 -12.90 21.75
N GLY A 334 22.03 -13.76 21.88
CA GLY A 334 21.81 -15.20 21.74
C GLY A 334 20.75 -15.67 22.74
N GLY A 335 19.66 -16.27 22.24
CA GLY A 335 18.61 -16.87 23.06
C GLY A 335 17.24 -16.18 23.05
N VAL A 336 17.05 -15.11 22.25
CA VAL A 336 15.72 -14.51 22.04
C VAL A 336 14.91 -15.31 21.03
N GLU A 337 13.78 -15.85 21.45
CA GLU A 337 12.91 -16.71 20.62
C GLU A 337 12.16 -15.95 19.52
N ASN A 338 11.83 -14.66 19.74
CA ASN A 338 11.22 -13.80 18.72
C ASN A 338 11.99 -12.48 18.56
N PRO A 339 12.97 -12.44 17.64
CA PRO A 339 13.82 -11.28 17.39
C PRO A 339 13.04 -9.99 17.10
N LEU A 340 11.98 -10.09 16.28
CA LEU A 340 11.16 -8.95 15.92
C LEU A 340 10.39 -8.41 17.13
N LEU A 341 9.76 -9.29 17.91
CA LEU A 341 9.01 -8.88 19.10
C LEU A 341 9.94 -8.24 20.15
N HIS A 342 11.13 -8.78 20.33
CA HIS A 342 12.14 -8.19 21.20
C HIS A 342 12.60 -6.81 20.69
N TYR A 343 12.83 -6.65 19.39
CA TYR A 343 13.14 -5.35 18.82
C TYR A 343 12.05 -4.31 19.10
N LEU A 344 10.78 -4.69 18.92
CA LEU A 344 9.64 -3.80 19.09
C LEU A 344 9.41 -3.37 20.55
N THR A 345 9.81 -4.21 21.50
CA THR A 345 9.58 -3.97 22.93
C THR A 345 10.79 -3.36 23.65
N VAL A 346 12.00 -3.75 23.25
CA VAL A 346 13.25 -3.39 23.94
C VAL A 346 14.30 -2.86 22.96
N GLY A 347 14.58 -3.58 21.87
CA GLY A 347 15.72 -3.28 21.00
C GLY A 347 15.70 -1.87 20.40
N ARG A 348 14.52 -1.37 20.05
CA ARG A 348 14.35 -0.03 19.48
C ARG A 348 14.76 1.07 20.46
N SER A 349 14.38 0.96 21.74
CA SER A 349 14.71 1.98 22.75
C SER A 349 16.19 1.96 23.12
N GLN A 350 16.87 0.82 22.91
CA GLN A 350 18.31 0.66 23.06
C GLN A 350 19.12 1.11 21.82
N GLY A 351 18.46 1.64 20.79
CA GLY A 351 19.13 2.10 19.56
C GLY A 351 19.70 0.98 18.69
N ARG A 352 19.22 -0.26 18.86
CA ARG A 352 19.66 -1.38 18.03
C ARG A 352 19.15 -1.23 16.60
N LYS A 353 19.82 -1.90 15.66
CA LYS A 353 19.44 -1.87 14.24
C LYS A 353 18.70 -3.16 13.88
N PRO A 354 17.61 -3.08 13.10
CA PRO A 354 16.82 -4.25 12.72
C PRO A 354 17.48 -5.12 11.63
N ARG A 355 18.51 -4.62 10.96
CA ARG A 355 19.30 -5.31 9.92
C ARG A 355 20.65 -4.62 9.70
N GLU A 356 21.55 -5.28 8.98
CA GLU A 356 22.79 -4.67 8.50
C GLU A 356 22.46 -3.55 7.49
N ARG A 357 23.26 -2.48 7.49
CA ARG A 357 23.16 -1.45 6.46
C ARG A 357 23.53 -2.13 5.15
N LEU A 358 22.66 -2.07 4.13
CA LEU A 358 22.99 -2.53 2.78
C LEU A 358 24.34 -1.90 2.40
N ALA A 359 25.35 -2.74 2.17
CA ALA A 359 26.67 -2.28 1.77
C ALA A 359 26.51 -1.59 0.41
N ILE A 360 26.68 -0.27 0.43
CA ILE A 360 26.97 0.53 -0.75
C ILE A 360 28.42 0.20 -1.08
N ASP A 361 28.70 -0.30 -2.29
CA ASP A 361 30.05 -0.59 -2.74
C ASP A 361 31.00 0.58 -2.40
N GLU A 362 32.17 0.25 -1.87
CA GLU A 362 33.22 1.23 -1.53
C GLU A 362 33.51 2.14 -2.73
N PRO A 363 33.73 3.44 -2.51
CA PRO A 363 34.20 4.32 -3.58
C PRO A 363 35.53 3.77 -4.09
N LEU A 364 35.58 3.50 -5.41
CA LEU A 364 36.81 3.21 -6.15
C LEU A 364 37.91 4.19 -5.70
N ALA A 365 38.86 3.65 -4.93
CA ALA A 365 40.04 4.37 -4.51
C ALA A 365 40.79 4.86 -5.76
N ALA A 366 41.21 6.13 -5.69
CA ALA A 366 41.99 6.82 -6.69
C ALA A 366 43.22 6.00 -7.13
N VAL A 367 43.44 5.97 -8.44
CA VAL A 367 44.75 5.74 -9.07
C VAL A 367 45.14 6.99 -9.82
#